data_AF-A0A386ZQ37-F1
#
_entry.id   AF-A0A386ZQ37-F1
#
_cell.length_a   1.000
_cell.length_b   1.000
_cell.length_c   1.000
_cell.angle_alpha   90.00
_cell.angle_beta   90.00
_cell.angle_gamma   90.00
#
_symmetry.space_group_name_H-M   'P 1'
#
loop_
_entity.id
_entity.type
_entity.pdbx_description
1 polymer ?
#
loop_
_entity_poly.entity_id
_entity_poly.type
_entity_poly.pdbx_seq_one_letter_code
_entity_poly.pdbx_strand_id
1 'polypeptide(L)'
;MTWEELEQLPDEIAGEIELWDGRVVWVRKGPPEHQDYSATLWSALRRCAREGMSAAPDHCWRVSIETNIFFGSTGKSDFVTPDFLVYRCLEREYQNVRASDVLIAGEVLSPSNSEQDIEAKKAKYASGGIPWYWEVTLGRNPRRIARVRAFALETEHGPLPDGVAPLRPANYLLAGEWLGDVHDGIDFAHPFPIHIPWNELEF
;
A
#
# COMPACT_ATOMS: atom_id res chain seq x y z
N MET A 1 -1.45 -21.42 10.22
CA MET A 1 -0.35 -21.69 9.28
C MET A 1 0.82 -20.82 9.68
N THR A 2 2.02 -21.38 9.81
CA THR A 2 3.25 -20.60 10.02
C THR A 2 3.90 -20.25 8.69
N TRP A 3 4.87 -19.33 8.72
CA TRP A 3 5.68 -19.01 7.55
C TRP A 3 6.44 -20.24 7.01
N GLU A 4 6.97 -21.08 7.89
CA GLU A 4 7.69 -22.30 7.52
C GLU A 4 6.78 -23.35 6.86
N GLU A 5 5.50 -23.40 7.27
CA GLU A 5 4.49 -24.24 6.61
C GLU A 5 4.11 -23.68 5.23
N LEU A 6 4.03 -22.35 5.09
CA LEU A 6 3.77 -21.68 3.82
C LEU A 6 4.90 -21.93 2.81
N GLU A 7 6.18 -21.89 3.24
CA GLU A 7 7.36 -22.16 2.40
C GLU A 7 7.44 -23.61 1.90
N GLN A 8 6.66 -24.53 2.47
CA GLN A 8 6.59 -25.92 2.00
C GLN A 8 5.54 -26.13 0.91
N LEU A 9 4.70 -25.12 0.63
CA LEU A 9 3.72 -25.18 -0.46
C LEU A 9 4.41 -24.92 -1.81
N PRO A 10 3.85 -25.43 -2.92
CA PRO A 10 4.27 -25.02 -4.26
C PRO A 10 4.22 -23.49 -4.41
N ASP A 11 5.21 -22.91 -5.11
CA ASP A 11 5.34 -21.46 -5.30
C ASP A 11 4.06 -20.83 -5.88
N GLU A 12 3.36 -21.55 -6.77
CA GLU A 12 2.13 -21.08 -7.38
C GLU A 12 0.99 -20.90 -6.36
N ILE A 13 0.99 -21.73 -5.31
CA ILE A 13 0.02 -21.68 -4.21
C ILE A 13 0.48 -20.67 -3.15
N ALA A 14 1.74 -20.73 -2.74
CA ALA A 14 2.29 -19.83 -1.74
C ALA A 14 2.18 -18.35 -2.16
N GLY A 15 2.39 -18.07 -3.46
CA GLY A 15 2.23 -16.73 -4.03
C GLY A 15 0.80 -16.20 -4.10
N GLU A 16 -0.21 -17.01 -3.76
CA GLU A 16 -1.61 -16.61 -3.69
C GLU A 16 -2.12 -16.54 -2.24
N ILE A 17 -1.21 -16.61 -1.26
CA ILE A 17 -1.53 -16.62 0.16
C ILE A 17 -0.84 -15.47 0.88
N GLU A 18 -1.64 -14.70 1.61
CA GLU A 18 -1.19 -13.87 2.73
C GLU A 18 -1.48 -14.59 4.05
N LEU A 19 -0.67 -14.31 5.08
CA LEU A 19 -0.93 -14.78 6.44
C LEU A 19 -1.28 -13.61 7.33
N TRP A 20 -2.49 -13.58 7.89
CA TRP A 20 -2.90 -12.56 8.84
C TRP A 20 -2.91 -13.17 10.23
N ASP A 21 -1.82 -12.98 10.96
CA ASP A 21 -1.54 -13.63 12.25
C ASP A 21 -1.75 -15.16 12.18
N GLY A 22 -1.12 -15.78 11.19
CA GLY A 22 -1.18 -17.22 10.91
C GLY A 22 -2.49 -17.71 10.26
N ARG A 23 -3.49 -16.84 10.06
CA ARG A 23 -4.69 -17.14 9.28
C ARG A 23 -4.40 -17.00 7.80
N VAL A 24 -4.70 -18.06 7.03
CA VAL A 24 -4.56 -18.08 5.57
C VAL A 24 -5.61 -17.16 4.94
N VAL A 25 -5.15 -16.22 4.12
CA VAL A 25 -5.98 -15.33 3.30
C VAL A 25 -5.57 -15.51 1.85
N TRP A 26 -6.53 -15.86 1.00
CA TRP A 26 -6.27 -16.04 -0.43
C TRP A 26 -6.32 -14.70 -1.15
N VAL A 27 -5.22 -14.36 -1.82
CA VAL A 27 -5.12 -13.18 -2.68
C VAL A 27 -5.43 -13.59 -4.11
N ARG A 28 -6.42 -12.95 -4.71
CA ARG A 28 -6.71 -13.16 -6.13
C ARG A 28 -5.71 -12.38 -6.97
N LYS A 29 -5.06 -13.04 -7.92
CA LYS A 29 -4.29 -12.35 -8.94
C LYS A 29 -5.22 -11.48 -9.78
N GLY A 30 -4.90 -10.19 -9.84
CA GLY A 30 -5.58 -9.24 -10.73
C GLY A 30 -5.34 -9.60 -12.20
N PRO A 31 -6.14 -9.05 -13.12
CA PRO A 31 -5.86 -9.20 -14.55
C PRO A 31 -4.55 -8.46 -14.90
N PRO A 32 -3.87 -8.77 -16.02
CA PRO A 32 -2.54 -8.23 -16.35
C PRO A 32 -2.43 -6.69 -16.23
N GLU A 33 -3.51 -5.98 -16.56
CA GLU A 33 -3.56 -4.53 -16.49
C GLU A 33 -3.32 -3.99 -15.07
N HIS A 34 -3.67 -4.78 -14.05
CA HIS A 34 -3.37 -4.46 -12.67
C HIS A 34 -1.85 -4.36 -12.42
N GLN A 35 -1.07 -5.26 -13.01
CA GLN A 35 0.39 -5.24 -12.93
C GLN A 35 0.96 -4.06 -13.73
N ASP A 36 0.40 -3.77 -14.91
CA ASP A 36 0.82 -2.62 -15.72
C ASP A 36 0.66 -1.31 -14.94
N TYR A 37 -0.51 -1.04 -14.35
CA TYR A 37 -0.72 0.18 -13.57
C TYR A 37 0.11 0.23 -12.29
N SER A 38 0.33 -0.91 -11.63
CA SER A 38 1.22 -1.00 -10.45
C SER A 38 2.67 -0.65 -10.83
N ALA A 39 3.15 -1.14 -11.97
CA ALA A 39 4.47 -0.83 -12.49
C ALA A 39 4.62 0.65 -12.88
N THR A 40 3.62 1.24 -13.51
CA THR A 40 3.66 2.66 -13.88
C THR A 40 3.65 3.57 -12.66
N LEU A 41 2.81 3.27 -11.65
CA LEU A 41 2.83 3.97 -10.36
C LEU A 41 4.16 3.83 -9.64
N TRP A 42 4.74 2.63 -9.63
CA TRP A 42 6.06 2.39 -9.08
C TRP A 42 7.13 3.26 -9.75
N SER A 43 7.11 3.34 -11.09
CA SER A 43 8.07 4.13 -11.85
C SER A 43 7.97 5.62 -11.50
N ALA A 44 6.75 6.16 -11.46
CA ALA A 44 6.48 7.56 -11.13
C ALA A 44 6.87 7.89 -9.68
N LEU A 45 6.46 7.07 -8.71
CA LEU A 45 6.85 7.24 -7.31
C LEU A 45 8.36 7.13 -7.11
N ARG A 46 9.03 6.22 -7.84
CA ARG A 46 10.49 6.07 -7.78
C ARG A 46 11.20 7.30 -8.33
N ARG A 47 10.69 7.92 -9.39
CA ARG A 47 11.18 9.20 -9.90
C ARG A 47 11.07 10.29 -8.84
N CYS A 48 9.88 10.50 -8.27
CA CYS A 48 9.66 11.48 -7.21
C CYS A 48 10.54 11.22 -5.96
N ALA A 49 10.71 9.95 -5.56
CA ALA A 49 11.58 9.59 -4.45
C ALA A 49 13.04 10.00 -4.69
N ARG A 50 13.54 9.80 -5.92
CA ARG A 50 14.92 10.19 -6.30
C ARG A 50 15.11 11.70 -6.33
N GLU A 51 14.13 12.43 -6.85
CA GLU A 51 14.12 13.90 -6.83
C GLU A 51 14.09 14.42 -5.39
N GLY A 52 13.21 13.85 -4.56
CA GLY A 52 13.15 14.14 -3.13
C GLY A 52 14.49 13.89 -2.43
N MET A 53 15.13 12.74 -2.64
CA MET A 53 16.41 12.42 -2.00
C MET A 53 17.53 13.37 -2.43
N SER A 54 17.45 13.88 -3.67
CA SER A 54 18.41 14.88 -4.16
C SER A 54 18.25 16.22 -3.45
N ALA A 55 17.03 16.57 -3.01
CA ALA A 55 16.73 17.77 -2.24
C ALA A 55 16.93 17.61 -0.71
N ALA A 56 16.83 16.38 -0.20
CA ALA A 56 16.94 16.04 1.22
C ALA A 56 17.83 14.81 1.43
N PRO A 57 19.17 14.97 1.35
CA PRO A 57 20.12 13.83 1.32
C PRO A 57 20.18 13.00 2.62
N ASP A 58 19.70 13.55 3.74
CA ASP A 58 19.62 12.83 5.01
C ASP A 58 18.45 11.83 5.06
N HIS A 59 17.56 11.85 4.06
CA HIS A 59 16.46 10.91 3.93
C HIS A 59 16.75 9.91 2.82
N CYS A 60 16.35 8.66 3.05
CA CYS A 60 16.52 7.59 2.08
C CYS A 60 15.20 6.84 1.90
N TRP A 61 14.65 6.89 0.70
CA TRP A 61 13.38 6.27 0.32
C TRP A 61 13.59 5.23 -0.76
N ARG A 62 12.88 4.11 -0.64
CA ARG A 62 12.77 3.07 -1.65
C ARG A 62 11.32 2.87 -2.04
N VAL A 63 11.12 2.49 -3.30
CA VAL A 63 9.82 2.16 -3.87
C VAL A 63 9.91 0.75 -4.44
N SER A 64 8.97 -0.10 -4.08
CA SER A 64 8.89 -1.51 -4.49
C SER A 64 7.46 -1.87 -4.90
N ILE A 65 7.33 -3.01 -5.57
CA ILE A 65 6.08 -3.69 -5.89
C ILE A 65 6.14 -5.11 -5.35
N GLU A 66 4.99 -5.76 -5.16
CA GLU A 66 4.86 -7.19 -4.79
C GLU A 66 5.80 -7.62 -3.63
N THR A 67 6.06 -6.72 -2.67
CA THR A 67 6.98 -6.98 -1.54
C THR A 67 6.18 -7.08 -0.25
N ASN A 68 6.38 -8.19 0.48
CA ASN A 68 5.67 -8.44 1.73
C ASN A 68 6.02 -7.41 2.81
N ILE A 69 4.99 -6.90 3.48
CA ILE A 69 5.10 -6.12 4.70
C ILE A 69 4.80 -7.03 5.88
N PHE A 70 5.78 -7.23 6.77
CA PHE A 70 5.61 -8.04 7.97
C PHE A 70 5.24 -7.17 9.18
N PHE A 71 4.19 -7.54 9.89
CA PHE A 71 3.66 -6.78 11.04
C PHE A 71 4.27 -7.22 12.38
N GLY A 72 4.77 -8.45 12.48
CA GLY A 72 5.51 -8.92 13.65
C GLY A 72 6.92 -8.31 13.74
N SER A 73 7.44 -8.12 14.96
CA SER A 73 8.80 -7.61 15.19
C SER A 73 9.89 -8.61 14.78
N THR A 74 9.62 -9.91 14.92
CA THR A 74 10.58 -10.99 14.59
C THR A 74 9.99 -12.05 13.66
N GLY A 75 8.70 -12.38 13.77
CA GLY A 75 8.03 -13.40 12.96
C GLY A 75 7.65 -12.96 11.54
N LYS A 76 7.33 -13.95 10.68
CA LYS A 76 6.90 -13.74 9.29
C LYS A 76 5.47 -14.26 9.01
N SER A 77 4.84 -14.92 9.97
CA SER A 77 3.47 -15.47 9.84
C SER A 77 2.37 -14.41 9.92
N ASP A 78 2.72 -13.12 9.88
CA ASP A 78 1.77 -12.01 9.82
C ASP A 78 2.27 -10.98 8.80
N PHE A 79 1.74 -11.06 7.58
CA PHE A 79 2.12 -10.21 6.47
C PHE A 79 0.98 -9.97 5.48
N VAL A 80 1.12 -8.89 4.73
CA VAL A 80 0.34 -8.59 3.53
C VAL A 80 1.27 -8.15 2.41
N THR A 81 0.80 -8.23 1.18
CA THR A 81 1.54 -7.82 0.00
C THR A 81 0.76 -6.71 -0.70
N PRO A 82 1.17 -5.43 -0.55
CA PRO A 82 0.60 -4.34 -1.33
C PRO A 82 1.07 -4.42 -2.78
N ASP A 83 0.35 -3.76 -3.66
CA ASP A 83 0.69 -3.66 -5.08
C ASP A 83 1.90 -2.77 -5.30
N PHE A 84 1.99 -1.70 -4.50
CA PHE A 84 3.17 -0.85 -4.41
C PHE A 84 3.37 -0.33 -2.99
N LEU A 85 4.61 0.01 -2.65
CA LEU A 85 4.95 0.57 -1.36
C LEU A 85 6.13 1.52 -1.44
N VAL A 86 6.15 2.48 -0.52
CA VAL A 86 7.28 3.36 -0.24
C VAL A 86 7.76 3.08 1.17
N TYR A 87 9.05 2.86 1.37
CA TYR A 87 9.64 2.56 2.67
C TYR A 87 11.00 3.23 2.84
N ARG A 88 11.47 3.34 4.09
CA ARG A 88 12.81 3.84 4.39
C ARG A 88 13.86 2.83 3.95
N CYS A 89 15.05 3.30 3.57
CA CYS A 89 16.16 2.39 3.32
C CYS A 89 16.47 1.55 4.57
N LEU A 90 16.64 0.25 4.36
CA LEU A 90 16.92 -0.70 5.42
C LEU A 90 18.42 -0.73 5.72
N GLU A 91 18.78 -1.06 6.96
CA GLU A 91 20.18 -1.09 7.40
C GLU A 91 20.98 -2.22 6.75
N ARG A 92 20.31 -3.31 6.36
CA ARG A 92 20.94 -4.52 5.81
C ARG A 92 20.33 -4.90 4.48
N GLU A 93 21.16 -5.43 3.59
CA GLU A 93 20.68 -6.07 2.36
C GLU A 93 19.79 -7.28 2.71
N TYR A 94 18.78 -7.52 1.87
CA TYR A 94 17.81 -8.63 2.02
C TYR A 94 17.04 -8.65 3.35
N GLN A 95 17.04 -7.54 4.09
CA GLN A 95 16.21 -7.38 5.27
C GLN A 95 14.74 -7.38 4.89
N ASN A 96 13.92 -8.09 5.67
CA ASN A 96 12.47 -8.06 5.53
C ASN A 96 11.93 -6.65 5.82
N VAL A 97 11.01 -6.18 4.98
CA VAL A 97 10.33 -4.89 5.19
C VAL A 97 9.32 -5.05 6.33
N ARG A 98 9.52 -4.32 7.43
CA ARG A 98 8.57 -4.29 8.54
C ARG A 98 7.58 -3.15 8.35
N ALA A 99 6.38 -3.27 8.94
CA ALA A 99 5.38 -2.19 8.88
C ALA A 99 5.96 -0.83 9.36
N SER A 100 6.85 -0.84 10.34
CA SER A 100 7.56 0.36 10.84
C SER A 100 8.47 1.04 9.82
N ASP A 101 8.94 0.30 8.81
CA ASP A 101 9.81 0.82 7.75
C ASP A 101 8.99 1.50 6.64
N VAL A 102 7.71 1.12 6.51
CA VAL A 102 6.83 1.55 5.43
C VAL A 102 6.24 2.93 5.71
N LEU A 103 6.19 3.74 4.66
CA LEU A 103 5.64 5.09 4.66
C LEU A 103 4.32 5.14 3.86
N ILE A 104 4.27 4.48 2.71
CA ILE A 104 3.06 4.32 1.88
C ILE A 104 2.85 2.83 1.63
N ALA A 105 1.63 2.33 1.85
CA ALA A 105 1.14 1.08 1.28
C ALA A 105 0.02 1.38 0.28
N GLY A 106 0.10 0.83 -0.93
CA GLY A 106 -0.82 1.14 -2.03
C GLY A 106 -1.49 -0.09 -2.61
N GLU A 107 -2.78 0.04 -2.93
CA GLU A 107 -3.60 -1.01 -3.55
C GLU A 107 -4.27 -0.48 -4.82
N VAL A 108 -4.13 -1.23 -5.91
CA VAL A 108 -4.82 -1.02 -7.18
C VAL A 108 -6.12 -1.81 -7.15
N LEU A 109 -7.20 -1.10 -6.85
CA LEU A 109 -8.51 -1.70 -6.69
C LEU A 109 -9.07 -2.16 -8.03
N SER A 110 -9.32 -3.46 -8.11
CA SER A 110 -10.07 -4.08 -9.20
C SER A 110 -11.55 -4.23 -8.80
N PRO A 111 -12.46 -4.32 -9.78
CA PRO A 111 -13.88 -4.55 -9.50
C PRO A 111 -14.22 -5.89 -8.84
N SER A 112 -13.26 -6.83 -8.76
CA SER A 112 -13.43 -8.08 -8.02
C SER A 112 -13.07 -7.99 -6.54
N ASN A 113 -12.46 -6.89 -6.10
CA ASN A 113 -12.23 -6.66 -4.68
C ASN A 113 -13.57 -6.32 -4.01
N SER A 114 -13.96 -7.09 -3.00
CA SER A 114 -15.14 -6.74 -2.20
C SER A 114 -14.82 -5.58 -1.27
N GLU A 115 -15.80 -4.75 -0.95
CA GLU A 115 -15.64 -3.66 0.02
C GLU A 115 -15.14 -4.18 1.38
N GLN A 116 -15.60 -5.37 1.78
CA GLN A 116 -15.18 -6.01 3.01
C GLN A 116 -13.68 -6.36 3.00
N ASP A 117 -13.16 -6.90 1.88
CA ASP A 117 -11.75 -7.25 1.76
C ASP A 117 -10.86 -6.00 1.75
N ILE A 118 -11.29 -4.95 1.03
CA ILE A 118 -10.61 -3.65 0.99
C ILE A 118 -10.52 -3.07 2.40
N GLU A 119 -11.65 -2.97 3.10
CA GLU A 119 -11.70 -2.42 4.45
C GLU A 119 -10.93 -3.26 5.46
N ALA A 120 -10.87 -4.58 5.28
CA ALA A 120 -10.10 -5.46 6.14
C ALA A 120 -8.58 -5.28 5.93
N LYS A 121 -8.11 -5.18 4.68
CA LYS A 121 -6.70 -4.96 4.36
C LYS A 121 -6.24 -3.55 4.78
N LYS A 122 -7.08 -2.53 4.55
CA LYS A 122 -6.90 -1.17 5.06
C LYS A 122 -6.75 -1.12 6.58
N ALA A 123 -7.58 -1.87 7.31
CA ALA A 123 -7.45 -2.03 8.78
C ALA A 123 -6.08 -2.57 9.19
N LYS A 124 -5.59 -3.56 8.43
CA LYS A 124 -4.35 -4.27 8.72
C LYS A 124 -3.18 -3.32 8.60
N TYR A 125 -3.13 -2.52 7.53
CA TYR A 125 -2.14 -1.46 7.37
C TYR A 125 -2.21 -0.41 8.50
N ALA A 126 -3.41 0.04 8.87
CA ALA A 126 -3.58 1.01 9.95
C ALA A 126 -3.08 0.47 11.29
N SER A 127 -3.42 -0.78 11.60
CA SER A 127 -2.98 -1.48 12.82
C SER A 127 -1.46 -1.68 12.86
N GLY A 128 -0.81 -1.74 11.70
CA GLY A 128 0.66 -1.75 11.58
C GLY A 128 1.32 -0.38 11.74
N GLY A 129 0.54 0.70 11.86
CA GLY A 129 1.06 2.05 12.03
C GLY A 129 1.65 2.67 10.75
N ILE A 130 1.27 2.16 9.57
CA ILE A 130 1.75 2.73 8.31
C ILE A 130 1.14 4.13 8.12
N PRO A 131 1.94 5.18 7.89
CA PRO A 131 1.43 6.56 7.88
C PRO A 131 0.43 6.86 6.75
N TRP A 132 0.64 6.28 5.57
CA TRP A 132 -0.16 6.56 4.38
C TRP A 132 -0.65 5.28 3.72
N TYR A 133 -1.95 5.25 3.44
CA TYR A 133 -2.57 4.22 2.61
C TYR A 133 -3.11 4.84 1.33
N TRP A 134 -2.83 4.22 0.18
CA TRP A 134 -3.24 4.71 -1.13
C TRP A 134 -4.19 3.72 -1.79
N GLU A 135 -5.34 4.20 -2.25
CA GLU A 135 -6.30 3.44 -3.07
C GLU A 135 -6.28 3.99 -4.50
N VAL A 136 -6.03 3.11 -5.47
CA VAL A 136 -6.04 3.45 -6.90
C VAL A 136 -7.19 2.73 -7.55
N THR A 137 -8.20 3.47 -8.00
CA THR A 137 -9.37 2.91 -8.68
C THR A 137 -9.17 2.97 -10.19
N LEU A 138 -9.31 1.84 -10.87
CA LEU A 138 -9.24 1.76 -12.33
C LEU A 138 -10.60 2.05 -12.98
N GLY A 139 -10.60 2.86 -14.03
CA GLY A 139 -11.75 3.14 -14.88
C GLY A 139 -11.98 2.07 -15.94
N ARG A 140 -13.24 1.87 -16.33
CA ARG A 140 -13.63 1.00 -17.45
C ARG A 140 -14.00 1.88 -18.65
N ASN A 141 -13.34 1.67 -19.80
CA ASN A 141 -13.64 2.29 -21.10
C ASN A 141 -13.54 3.84 -21.15
N PRO A 142 -12.38 4.42 -21.52
CA PRO A 142 -11.10 3.76 -21.69
C PRO A 142 -10.52 3.27 -20.36
N ARG A 143 -9.65 2.26 -20.43
CA ARG A 143 -8.88 1.81 -19.27
C ARG A 143 -7.89 2.90 -18.89
N ARG A 144 -7.94 3.33 -17.64
CA ARG A 144 -7.07 4.35 -17.04
C ARG A 144 -7.16 4.27 -15.52
N ILE A 145 -6.27 4.95 -14.83
CA ILE A 145 -6.51 5.32 -13.43
C ILE A 145 -7.64 6.36 -13.42
N ALA A 146 -8.77 6.00 -12.82
CA ALA A 146 -9.91 6.91 -12.71
C ALA A 146 -9.79 7.81 -11.48
N ARG A 147 -9.23 7.27 -10.39
CA ARG A 147 -9.10 7.97 -9.12
C ARG A 147 -7.93 7.44 -8.31
N VAL A 148 -7.23 8.34 -7.64
CA VAL A 148 -6.31 8.01 -6.55
C VAL A 148 -6.81 8.69 -5.27
N ARG A 149 -6.81 7.95 -4.16
CA ARG A 149 -7.07 8.48 -2.82
C ARG A 149 -5.87 8.21 -1.93
N ALA A 150 -5.45 9.23 -1.18
CA ALA A 150 -4.46 9.09 -0.12
C ALA A 150 -5.17 9.24 1.23
N PHE A 151 -4.87 8.33 2.14
CA PHE A 151 -5.40 8.34 3.50
C PHE A 151 -4.27 8.48 4.52
N ALA A 152 -4.44 9.37 5.49
CA ALA A 152 -3.55 9.56 6.63
C ALA A 152 -3.92 8.64 7.78
N LEU A 153 -2.95 8.02 8.43
CA LEU A 153 -3.17 7.25 9.65
C LEU A 153 -3.74 8.15 10.76
N GLU A 154 -4.91 7.77 11.27
CA GLU A 154 -5.49 8.33 12.49
C GLU A 154 -4.80 7.69 13.70
N THR A 155 -3.99 8.49 14.40
CA THR A 155 -3.27 8.05 15.61
C THR A 155 -4.04 8.36 16.89
N GLU A 156 -5.04 9.23 16.83
CA GLU A 156 -5.94 9.58 17.93
C GLU A 156 -7.37 9.61 17.41
N HIS A 157 -8.30 8.97 18.11
CA HIS A 157 -9.71 9.04 17.77
C HIS A 157 -10.30 10.40 18.18
N GLY A 158 -11.22 10.91 17.38
CA GLY A 158 -12.11 11.99 17.81
C GLY A 158 -12.94 11.60 19.04
N PRO A 159 -13.59 12.56 19.72
CA PRO A 159 -14.40 12.29 20.91
C PRO A 159 -15.52 11.29 20.59
N LEU A 160 -15.56 10.20 21.35
CA LEU A 160 -16.62 9.18 21.28
C LEU A 160 -17.57 9.33 22.49
N PRO A 161 -18.87 9.02 22.33
CA PRO A 161 -19.81 8.99 23.45
C PRO A 161 -19.37 8.02 24.54
N ASP A 162 -19.75 8.29 25.78
CA ASP A 162 -19.48 7.40 26.91
C ASP A 162 -19.95 5.96 26.63
N GLY A 163 -19.06 5.00 26.86
CA GLY A 163 -19.32 3.58 26.62
C GLY A 163 -19.13 3.13 25.18
N VAL A 164 -18.74 4.01 24.24
CA VAL A 164 -18.41 3.65 22.86
C VAL A 164 -16.90 3.55 22.69
N ALA A 165 -16.42 2.39 22.24
CA ALA A 165 -15.04 2.16 21.87
C ALA A 165 -14.93 1.94 20.35
N PRO A 166 -13.84 2.40 19.71
CA PRO A 166 -13.63 2.13 18.30
C PRO A 166 -13.39 0.62 18.12
N LEU A 167 -13.95 0.06 17.05
CA LEU A 167 -13.76 -1.35 16.71
C LEU A 167 -12.30 -1.68 16.39
N ARG A 168 -11.55 -0.69 15.90
CA ARG A 168 -10.15 -0.82 15.47
C ARG A 168 -9.28 0.18 16.23
N PRO A 169 -8.06 -0.21 16.65
CA PRO A 169 -7.18 0.67 17.42
C PRO A 169 -6.66 1.85 16.60
N ALA A 170 -6.59 1.72 15.27
CA ALA A 170 -6.20 2.78 14.35
C ALA A 170 -7.05 2.71 13.08
N ASN A 171 -7.28 3.87 12.46
CA ASN A 171 -8.01 4.00 11.20
C ASN A 171 -7.27 4.94 10.25
N TYR A 172 -7.89 5.20 9.09
CA TYR A 172 -7.37 6.04 8.05
C TYR A 172 -8.38 7.15 7.72
N LEU A 173 -7.92 8.39 7.64
CA LEU A 173 -8.71 9.56 7.24
C LEU A 173 -8.37 9.96 5.82
N LEU A 174 -9.37 10.25 4.99
CA LEU A 174 -9.13 10.73 3.62
C LEU A 174 -8.39 12.07 3.66
N ALA A 175 -7.18 12.10 3.11
CA ALA A 175 -6.28 13.25 3.13
C ALA A 175 -6.06 13.87 1.73
N GLY A 176 -6.36 13.12 0.66
CA GLY A 176 -6.31 13.61 -0.71
C GLY A 176 -7.11 12.72 -1.66
N GLU A 177 -7.68 13.33 -2.70
CA GLU A 177 -8.38 12.65 -3.78
C GLU A 177 -8.06 13.35 -5.10
N TRP A 178 -7.62 12.58 -6.09
CA TRP A 178 -7.34 13.07 -7.44
C TRP A 178 -8.11 12.21 -8.44
N LEU A 179 -8.96 12.86 -9.22
CA LEU A 179 -9.74 12.25 -10.30
C LEU A 179 -9.04 12.50 -11.64
N GLY A 180 -8.88 11.43 -12.42
CA GLY A 180 -8.13 11.44 -13.69
C GLY A 180 -8.75 12.29 -14.81
N ASP A 181 -10.00 12.73 -14.65
CA ASP A 181 -10.72 13.60 -15.59
C ASP A 181 -10.95 15.03 -15.05
N VAL A 182 -10.51 15.31 -13.82
CA VAL A 182 -10.70 16.63 -13.18
C VAL A 182 -9.36 17.31 -12.87
N HIS A 183 -8.36 16.54 -12.46
CA HIS A 183 -7.06 17.06 -12.03
C HIS A 183 -6.02 16.85 -13.14
N ASP A 184 -4.92 17.60 -13.13
CA ASP A 184 -3.81 17.42 -14.08
C ASP A 184 -2.85 16.28 -13.70
N GLY A 185 -2.92 15.82 -12.44
CA GLY A 185 -2.12 14.74 -11.90
C GLY A 185 -2.37 14.52 -10.41
N ILE A 186 -1.44 13.80 -9.79
CA ILE A 186 -1.38 13.56 -8.35
C ILE A 186 -0.34 14.51 -7.75
N ASP A 187 -0.78 15.36 -6.83
CA ASP A 187 0.06 16.30 -6.10
C ASP A 187 -0.05 16.04 -4.61
N PHE A 188 1.02 15.55 -3.99
CA PHE A 188 1.02 15.20 -2.58
C PHE A 188 2.37 15.49 -1.91
N ALA A 189 2.36 16.10 -0.72
CA ALA A 189 3.58 16.60 -0.08
C ALA A 189 4.34 15.55 0.74
N HIS A 190 3.79 14.35 0.93
CA HIS A 190 4.31 13.34 1.84
C HIS A 190 4.48 11.96 1.18
N PRO A 191 5.43 11.13 1.64
CA PRO A 191 6.48 11.42 2.62
C PRO A 191 7.60 12.31 2.07
N PHE A 192 7.58 12.57 0.77
CA PHE A 192 8.39 13.54 0.04
C PHE A 192 7.49 14.23 -0.99
N PRO A 193 7.94 15.32 -1.64
CA PRO A 193 7.16 15.94 -2.72
C PRO A 193 6.88 14.95 -3.86
N ILE A 194 5.60 14.64 -4.06
CA ILE A 194 5.10 13.78 -5.14
C ILE A 194 4.31 14.67 -6.10
N HIS A 195 4.78 14.70 -7.35
CA HIS A 195 4.07 15.30 -8.47
C HIS A 195 4.09 14.29 -9.62
N ILE A 196 2.94 13.69 -9.92
CA ILE A 196 2.78 12.67 -10.96
C ILE A 196 1.68 13.13 -11.92
N PRO A 197 2.05 13.71 -13.06
CA PRO A 197 1.11 14.02 -14.14
C PRO A 197 0.40 12.75 -14.65
N TRP A 198 -0.87 12.85 -15.05
CA TRP A 198 -1.61 11.67 -15.50
C TRP A 198 -1.02 11.00 -16.74
N ASN A 199 -0.38 11.76 -17.63
CA ASN A 199 0.27 11.22 -18.83
C ASN A 199 1.47 10.29 -18.52
N GLU A 200 2.06 10.39 -17.32
CA GLU A 200 3.06 9.43 -16.85
C GLU A 200 2.43 8.09 -16.47
N LEU A 201 1.12 8.08 -16.18
CA LEU A 201 0.33 6.92 -15.76
C LEU A 201 -0.51 6.31 -16.90
N GLU A 202 -0.40 6.84 -18.11
CA GLU A 202 -1.03 6.29 -19.31
C GLU A 202 -0.25 5.08 -19.85
N PHE A 203 -0.97 4.16 -20.47
CA PHE A 203 -0.44 2.97 -21.16
C PHE A 203 -0.93 2.99 -22.62
#